data_AF-A0A956F3A4-F1
#
_entry.id   AF-A0A956F3A4-F1
#
_cell.length_a   1.000
_cell.length_b   1.000
_cell.length_c   1.000
_cell.angle_alpha   90.00
_cell.angle_beta   90.00
_cell.angle_gamma   90.00
#
_symmetry.space_group_name_H-M   'P 1'
#
loop_
_entity.id
_entity.type
_entity.pdbx_description
1 polymer ?
#
loop_
_entity_poly.entity_id
_entity_poly.type
_entity_poly.pdbx_seq_one_letter_code
_entity_poly.pdbx_strand_id
1 'polypeptide(L)' 'QAKILATTDLEPFAAVEFAPRIWGVQFHPEVDGDVMRDYISARMAALEQEGLNGEQILADARDTPESAAVIERFCAALE' A
#
# COMPACT_ATOMS: atom_id res chain seq x y z
N GLN A 1 -24.87 0.30 -3.47
CA GLN A 1 -23.83 0.54 -4.50
C GLN A 1 -22.52 0.75 -3.77
N ALA A 2 -21.41 0.21 -4.27
CA ALA A 2 -20.10 0.45 -3.66
C ALA A 2 -19.72 1.94 -3.79
N LYS A 3 -19.03 2.48 -2.78
CA LYS A 3 -18.59 3.87 -2.71
C LYS A 3 -17.07 3.93 -2.80
N ILE A 4 -16.57 4.76 -3.71
CA ILE A 4 -15.14 5.04 -3.84
C ILE A 4 -14.73 5.98 -2.71
N LEU A 5 -13.71 5.60 -1.95
CA LEU A 5 -13.17 6.37 -0.82
C LEU A 5 -11.86 7.08 -1.19
N ALA A 6 -11.05 6.48 -2.07
CA ALA A 6 -9.79 7.04 -2.52
C ALA A 6 -9.46 6.63 -3.95
N THR A 7 -8.72 7.49 -4.64
CA THR A 7 -8.22 7.30 -6.01
C THR A 7 -6.77 7.76 -6.09
N THR A 8 -6.01 7.18 -7.02
CA THR A 8 -4.68 7.67 -7.41
C THR A 8 -4.62 7.81 -8.93
N ASP A 9 -3.55 8.40 -9.46
CA ASP A 9 -3.34 8.50 -10.91
C ASP A 9 -3.20 7.12 -11.59
N LEU A 10 -2.79 6.09 -10.84
CA LEU A 10 -2.61 4.72 -11.34
C LEU A 10 -3.81 3.82 -11.04
N GLU A 11 -4.59 4.12 -10.00
CA GLU A 11 -5.66 3.26 -9.51
C GLU A 11 -6.93 4.08 -9.17
N PRO A 12 -7.97 4.03 -10.00
CA PRO A 12 -9.23 4.75 -9.75
C PRO A 12 -10.05 4.18 -8.58
N PHE A 13 -9.72 3.01 -8.06
CA PHE A 13 -10.42 2.35 -6.95
C PHE A 13 -9.49 2.00 -5.78
N ALA A 14 -8.59 2.92 -5.41
CA ALA A 14 -7.53 2.67 -4.43
C ALA A 14 -8.07 2.31 -3.03
N ALA A 15 -9.25 2.83 -2.66
CA ALA A 15 -10.02 2.38 -1.50
C ALA A 15 -11.53 2.42 -1.80
N VAL A 16 -12.27 1.40 -1.37
CA VAL A 16 -13.71 1.22 -1.65
C VAL A 16 -14.44 0.73 -0.41
N GLU A 17 -15.63 1.29 -0.16
CA GLU A 17 -16.62 0.76 0.78
C GLU A 17 -17.68 -0.01 0.00
N PHE A 18 -17.83 -1.31 0.28
CA PHE A 18 -18.84 -2.17 -0.33
C PHE A 18 -20.13 -2.23 0.49
N ALA A 19 -20.00 -2.13 1.82
CA ALA A 19 -21.10 -2.09 2.80
C ALA A 19 -20.59 -1.44 4.12
N PRO A 20 -21.45 -1.11 5.09
CA PRO A 20 -21.06 -0.37 6.30
C PRO A 20 -19.92 -0.96 7.14
N ARG A 21 -19.55 -2.22 6.93
CA ARG A 21 -18.43 -2.92 7.61
C ARG A 21 -17.59 -3.75 6.66
N ILE A 22 -17.64 -3.44 5.36
CA ILE A 22 -16.92 -4.17 4.31
C ILE A 22 -16.20 -3.15 3.46
N TRP A 23 -14.88 -3.08 3.62
CA TRP A 23 -13.99 -2.19 2.88
C TRP A 23 -12.95 -3.00 2.12
N GLY A 24 -12.36 -2.40 1.09
CA GLY A 24 -11.20 -2.91 0.39
C GLY A 24 -10.23 -1.79 0.07
N VAL A 25 -8.94 -2.12 0.08
CA VAL A 25 -7.84 -1.26 -0.35
C VAL A 25 -6.98 -2.03 -1.33
N GLN A 26 -6.46 -1.35 -2.37
CA GLN A 26 -5.61 -1.98 -3.37
C GLN A 26 -4.11 -1.93 -2.97
N PHE A 27 -3.73 -0.97 -2.14
CA PHE A 27 -2.39 -0.87 -1.55
C PHE A 27 -2.29 -1.70 -0.26
N HIS A 28 -1.07 -1.82 0.27
CA HIS A 28 -0.74 -2.68 1.40
C HIS A 28 -0.48 -1.86 2.68
N PRO A 29 -1.52 -1.42 3.42
CA PRO A 29 -1.34 -0.70 4.68
C PRO A 29 -0.75 -1.55 5.81
N GLU A 30 -0.68 -2.87 5.63
CA GLU A 30 -0.09 -3.81 6.56
C GLU A 30 1.43 -3.90 6.49
N VAL A 31 2.05 -3.34 5.45
CA VAL A 31 3.48 -3.46 5.19
C VAL A 31 4.24 -2.25 5.74
N ASP A 32 5.23 -2.51 6.58
CA ASP A 32 6.15 -1.50 7.11
C ASP A 32 7.41 -1.33 6.23
N GLY A 33 8.24 -0.35 6.58
CA GLY A 33 9.45 -0.05 5.82
C GLY A 33 10.49 -1.17 5.84
N ASP A 34 10.58 -1.94 6.92
CA ASP A 34 11.56 -3.02 7.02
C ASP A 34 11.18 -4.19 6.10
N VAL A 35 9.91 -4.61 6.14
CA VAL A 35 9.36 -5.61 5.21
C VAL A 35 9.52 -5.14 3.76
N MET A 36 9.32 -3.85 3.48
CA MET A 36 9.46 -3.33 2.13
C MET A 36 10.92 -3.31 1.64
N ARG A 37 11.88 -2.96 2.51
CA ARG A 37 13.31 -3.03 2.18
C ARG A 37 13.77 -4.45 1.90
N ASP A 38 13.30 -5.41 2.69
CA ASP A 38 13.59 -6.84 2.47
C ASP A 38 12.97 -7.33 1.15
N TYR A 39 11.74 -6.91 0.85
CA TYR A 39 11.06 -7.24 -0.40
C TYR A 39 11.77 -6.67 -1.63
N ILE A 40 12.21 -5.40 -1.58
CA ILE A 40 12.99 -4.77 -2.65
C ILE A 40 14.32 -5.50 -2.84
N SER A 41 15.02 -5.79 -1.74
CA SER A 41 16.29 -6.54 -1.76
C SER A 41 16.12 -7.92 -2.40
N ALA A 42 15.06 -8.65 -2.03
CA ALA A 42 14.76 -9.96 -2.60
C ALA A 42 14.39 -9.91 -4.10
N ARG A 43 13.87 -8.77 -4.57
CA ARG A 43 13.48 -8.55 -5.97
C ARG A 43 14.51 -7.82 -6.82
N MET A 44 15.71 -7.55 -6.30
CA MET A 44 16.70 -6.68 -6.98
C MET A 44 16.93 -7.07 -8.44
N ALA A 45 17.20 -8.36 -8.70
CA ALA A 45 17.41 -8.84 -10.06
C ALA A 45 16.18 -8.69 -10.98
N ALA A 46 14.96 -8.83 -10.44
CA ALA A 46 13.73 -8.64 -11.20
C ALA A 46 13.51 -7.15 -11.52
N LEU A 47 13.77 -6.26 -10.55
CA LEU A 47 13.68 -4.81 -10.75
C LEU A 47 14.64 -4.34 -11.85
N GLU A 48 15.87 -4.85 -11.86
CA GLU A 48 16.84 -4.56 -12.93
C GLU A 48 16.37 -5.08 -14.30
N GLN A 49 15.80 -6.29 -14.36
CA GLN A 49 15.23 -6.86 -15.59
C GLN A 49 14.01 -6.07 -16.10
N GLU A 50 13.24 -5.48 -15.19
CA GLU A 50 12.13 -4.57 -15.49
C GLU A 50 12.62 -3.17 -15.94
N GLY A 51 13.94 -2.92 -15.95
CA GLY A 51 14.54 -1.64 -16.35
C GLY A 51 14.48 -0.57 -15.25
N LEU A 52 14.25 -0.98 -14.01
CA LEU A 52 14.19 -0.10 -12.84
C LEU A 52 15.53 -0.05 -12.11
N ASN A 53 15.78 1.04 -11.41
CA ASN A 53 16.94 1.18 -10.53
C ASN A 53 16.57 0.68 -9.12
N GLY A 54 16.83 -0.60 -8.85
CA GLY A 54 16.49 -1.21 -7.56
C GLY A 54 17.22 -0.60 -6.37
N GLU A 55 18.49 -0.17 -6.53
CA GLU A 55 19.23 0.51 -5.47
C GLU A 55 18.60 1.85 -5.10
N GLN A 56 18.15 2.63 -6.10
CA GLN A 56 17.44 3.89 -5.87
C GLN A 56 16.09 3.64 -5.18
N ILE A 57 15.33 2.65 -5.64
CA ILE A 57 14.05 2.27 -5.01
C ILE A 57 14.26 1.87 -3.55
N LEU A 58 15.32 1.11 -3.24
CA LEU A 58 15.66 0.72 -1.88
C LEU A 58 16.04 1.94 -1.02
N ALA A 59 16.82 2.86 -1.57
CA ALA A 59 17.23 4.08 -0.87
C ALA A 59 16.04 5.01 -0.56
N ASP A 60 15.04 5.03 -1.43
CA ASP A 60 13.83 5.85 -1.26
C ASP A 60 12.78 5.18 -0.35
N ALA A 61 12.97 3.90 0.01
CA ALA A 61 12.04 3.16 0.86
C ALA A 61 12.03 3.71 2.30
N ARG A 62 10.85 4.19 2.71
CA ARG A 62 10.61 4.81 4.01
C ARG A 62 9.33 4.28 4.65
N ASP A 63 9.25 4.41 5.96
CA ASP A 63 8.01 4.14 6.68
C ASP A 63 6.90 5.10 6.24
N THR A 64 5.68 4.59 6.23
CA THR A 64 4.47 5.36 5.90
C THR A 64 3.44 5.22 7.01
N PRO A 65 3.59 5.97 8.12
CA PRO A 65 2.65 5.94 9.24
C PRO A 65 1.20 6.19 8.82
N GLU A 66 1.00 7.00 7.77
CA GLU A 66 -0.31 7.29 7.20
C GLU A 66 -0.97 6.06 6.57
N SER A 67 -0.16 5.12 6.05
CA SER A 67 -0.64 3.86 5.49
C SER A 67 -1.15 2.94 6.60
N ALA A 68 -0.33 2.74 7.64
CA ALA A 68 -0.70 1.91 8.80
C ALA A 68 -1.97 2.42 9.51
N ALA A 69 -2.14 3.75 9.60
CA ALA A 69 -3.33 4.38 10.20
C ALA A 69 -4.66 4.01 9.51
N VAL A 70 -4.64 3.50 8.26
CA VAL A 70 -5.85 3.03 7.58
C VAL A 70 -6.47 1.84 8.32
N ILE A 71 -5.65 0.90 8.77
CA ILE A 71 -6.12 -0.28 9.51
C ILE A 71 -6.73 0.16 10.85
N GLU A 72 -6.07 1.07 11.56
CA GLU A 72 -6.57 1.62 12.83
C GLU A 72 -7.95 2.29 12.65
N ARG A 73 -8.13 3.05 11.57
CA ARG A 73 -9.41 3.70 11.25
C ARG A 73 -10.51 2.70 10.93
N PHE A 74 -10.20 1.60 10.27
CA PHE A 74 -11.18 0.53 10.05
C PHE A 74 -11.57 -0.13 11.37
N CYS A 75 -10.62 -0.41 12.26
CA CYS A 75 -10.93 -0.93 13.59
C CYS A 75 -11.82 0.03 14.39
N ALA A 76 -11.49 1.32 14.42
CA ALA A 76 -12.28 2.33 15.12
C ALA A 76 -13.70 2.50 14.53
N ALA A 77 -13.89 2.28 13.22
CA ALA A 77 -15.20 2.36 12.58
C ALA A 77 -16.12 1.15 12.88
N LEU A 78 -15.60 0.10 13.54
CA LEU A 78 -16.38 -1.07 13.95
C LEU A 78 -16.96 -0.94 15.37
N GLU A 79 -16.45 0.00 16.17
CA GLU A 79 -16.93 0.37 17.50
C GLU A 79 -18.23 1.20 17.43
#